data_AF-A0A7V9DAW9-F1
#
_entry.id   AF-A0A7V9DAW9-F1
#
_cell.length_a   1.000
_cell.length_b   1.000
_cell.length_c   1.000
_cell.angle_alpha   90.00
_cell.angle_beta   90.00
_cell.angle_gamma   90.00
#
_symmetry.space_group_name_H-M   'P 1'
#
loop_
_entity.id
_entity.type
_entity.pdbx_description
1 polymer ?
#
loop_
_entity_poly.entity_id
_entity_poly.type
_entity_poly.pdbx_seq_one_letter_code
_entity_poly.pdbx_strand_id
1 'polypeptide(L)' 'MKRKEQMDQLREMNAEELNEQADALKESLFRLKFRKTLGVGETVNDIRREKKTLARVYTLIGQKSKEEAGS' A
#
# COMPACT_ATOMS: atom_id res chain seq x y z
N MET A 1 14.12 -0.86 -4.77
CA MET A 1 13.19 -0.04 -5.57
C MET A 1 13.23 1.39 -5.05
N LYS A 2 13.43 2.39 -5.91
CA LYS A 2 13.36 3.79 -5.45
C LYS A 2 11.89 4.12 -5.18
N ARG A 3 11.61 4.89 -4.12
CA ARG A 3 10.24 5.27 -3.71
C ARG A 3 9.42 5.92 -4.85
N LYS A 4 10.12 6.56 -5.79
CA LYS A 4 9.52 7.21 -6.97
C LYS A 4 8.97 6.20 -7.97
N GLU A 5 9.76 5.19 -8.35
CA GLU A 5 9.36 4.12 -9.27
C GLU A 5 8.11 3.39 -8.77
N GLN A 6 8.07 3.09 -7.47
CA GLN A 6 6.90 2.46 -6.86
C GLN A 6 5.64 3.34 -6.95
N MET A 7 5.78 4.66 -6.87
CA MET A 7 4.64 5.57 -6.98
C MET A 7 4.15 5.71 -8.42
N ASP A 8 5.06 5.70 -9.38
CA ASP A 8 4.73 5.78 -10.80
C ASP A 8 3.95 4.52 -11.22
N GLN A 9 4.42 3.33 -10.80
CA GLN A 9 3.71 2.05 -11.01
C GLN A 9 2.30 2.05 -10.41
N LEU A 10 2.14 2.55 -9.18
CA LEU A 10 0.81 2.62 -8.55
C LEU A 10 -0.15 3.56 -9.29
N ARG A 11 0.35 4.57 -10.00
CA ARG A 11 -0.51 5.49 -10.79
C ARG A 11 -1.00 4.84 -12.08
N GLU A 12 -0.17 4.00 -12.68
CA GLU A 12 -0.47 3.27 -13.91
C GLU A 12 -1.51 2.16 -13.69
N MET A 13 -1.58 1.61 -12.47
CA MET A 13 -2.57 0.56 -12.11
C MET A 13 -4.02 1.04 -12.21
N ASN A 14 -4.93 0.14 -12.57
CA ASN A 14 -6.37 0.38 -12.56
C ASN A 14 -6.97 0.26 -11.13
N ALA A 15 -8.27 0.55 -10.97
CA ALA A 15 -8.91 0.52 -9.66
C ALA A 15 -8.93 -0.88 -9.02
N GLU A 16 -9.06 -1.94 -9.80
CA GLU A 16 -9.05 -3.34 -9.32
C GLU A 16 -7.65 -3.73 -8.85
N GLU A 17 -6.63 -3.47 -9.66
CA GLU A 17 -5.21 -3.72 -9.34
C GLU A 17 -4.78 -2.96 -8.07
N LEU A 18 -5.24 -1.72 -7.89
CA LEU A 18 -5.00 -0.97 -6.67
C LEU A 18 -5.65 -1.59 -5.44
N ASN A 19 -6.84 -2.18 -5.57
CA ASN A 19 -7.50 -2.89 -4.47
C ASN A 19 -6.75 -4.18 -4.13
N GLU A 20 -6.34 -4.97 -5.13
CA GLU A 20 -5.51 -6.16 -4.91
C GLU A 20 -4.19 -5.80 -4.21
N GLN A 21 -3.55 -4.72 -4.66
CA GLN A 21 -2.32 -4.22 -4.06
C GLN A 21 -2.54 -3.75 -2.61
N ALA A 22 -3.70 -3.17 -2.29
CA ALA A 22 -4.07 -2.80 -0.93
C ALA A 22 -4.23 -4.03 -0.04
N ASP A 23 -4.85 -5.10 -0.55
CA ASP A 23 -5.04 -6.35 0.20
C ASP A 23 -3.72 -7.09 0.44
N ALA A 24 -2.84 -7.15 -0.56
CA ALA A 24 -1.48 -7.66 -0.39
C ALA A 24 -0.70 -6.88 0.68
N LEU A 25 -0.84 -5.55 0.71
CA LEU A 25 -0.21 -4.69 1.73
C LEU A 25 -0.79 -4.91 3.13
N LYS A 26 -2.10 -5.17 3.26
CA LYS A 26 -2.72 -5.53 4.54
C LYS A 26 -2.18 -6.85 5.07
N GLU A 27 -2.04 -7.85 4.20
CA GLU A 27 -1.49 -9.15 4.58
C GLU A 27 -0.02 -9.03 5.02
N SER A 28 0.80 -8.27 4.28
CA SER A 28 2.17 -7.99 4.68
C SER A 28 2.24 -7.28 6.03
N LEU A 29 1.38 -6.28 6.26
CA LEU A 29 1.27 -5.59 7.55
C LEU A 29 0.87 -6.53 8.68
N PHE A 30 -0.04 -7.49 8.43
CA PHE A 30 -0.41 -8.50 9.41
C PHE A 30 0.79 -9.37 9.79
N ARG A 31 1.53 -9.88 8.79
CA ARG A 31 2.75 -10.68 9.00
C ARG A 31 3.84 -9.90 9.74
N LEU A 32 4.04 -8.63 9.40
CA LEU A 32 5.02 -7.77 10.08
C LEU A 32 4.61 -7.47 11.52
N LYS A 33 3.33 -7.21 11.79
CA LYS A 33 2.84 -7.05 13.16
C LYS A 33 3.03 -8.33 13.97
N PHE A 34 2.74 -9.49 13.38
CA PHE A 34 2.92 -10.79 14.01
C PHE A 34 4.40 -11.05 14.34
N ARG A 35 5.30 -10.76 13.40
CA ARG A 35 6.74 -10.86 13.62
C ARG A 35 7.22 -9.88 14.71
N LYS A 36 6.68 -8.66 14.75
CA LYS A 36 6.95 -7.68 15.80
C LYS A 36 6.51 -8.18 17.18
N THR A 37 5.32 -8.76 17.29
CA THR A 37 4.81 -9.30 18.57
C THR A 37 5.63 -10.48 19.07
N LEU A 38 6.18 -11.28 18.15
CA LEU A 38 7.10 -12.37 18.49
C LEU A 38 8.52 -11.88 18.86
N GLY A 39 8.80 -10.58 18.72
CA GLY A 39 10.12 -10.01 19.02
C GLY A 39 11.20 -10.37 18.00
N VAL A 40 10.83 -10.84 16.81
CA VAL A 40 11.78 -11.33 15.81
C VAL A 40 12.19 -10.20 14.86
N GLY A 41 13.40 -9.67 15.06
CA GLY A 41 14.03 -8.71 14.15
C GLY A 41 13.41 -7.30 14.13
N GLU A 42 14.05 -6.39 13.40
CA GLU A 42 13.65 -4.98 13.33
C GLU A 42 12.53 -4.75 12.30
N THR A 43 11.27 -4.84 12.75
CA THR A 43 10.09 -4.71 11.87
C THR A 43 9.44 -3.32 11.89
N VAL A 44 9.81 -2.45 12.83
CA VAL A 44 9.13 -1.16 13.06
C VAL A 44 9.22 -0.24 11.85
N ASN A 45 10.39 -0.18 11.21
CA ASN A 45 10.61 0.65 10.02
C ASN A 45 9.83 0.13 8.81
N ASP A 46 9.76 -1.18 8.62
CA ASP A 46 9.00 -1.81 7.55
C ASP A 46 7.49 -1.60 7.73
N ILE A 47 6.97 -1.74 8.96
CA ILE A 47 5.57 -1.46 9.27
C ILE A 47 5.22 -0.01 8.94
N ARG A 48 6.10 0.95 9.29
CA ARG A 48 5.90 2.37 8.96
C ARG A 48 5.92 2.60 7.45
N ARG A 49 6.81 1.92 6.71
CA ARG A 49 6.91 2.01 5.26
C ARG A 49 5.64 1.49 4.60
N GLU A 50 5.19 0.29 4.95
CA GLU A 50 4.00 -0.34 4.38
C GLU A 50 2.72 0.42 4.70
N LYS A 51 2.56 0.92 5.93
CA LYS A 51 1.43 1.80 6.29
C LYS A 51 1.36 3.04 5.39
N LYS A 52 2.50 3.68 5.12
CA LYS A 52 2.56 4.84 4.22
C LYS A 52 2.22 4.46 2.79
N THR A 53 2.68 3.31 2.31
CA THR A 53 2.34 2.82 0.97
C THR A 53 0.84 2.54 0.86
N LEU A 54 0.25 1.85 1.84
CA LEU A 54 -1.18 1.55 1.87
C LEU A 54 -2.04 2.83 1.86
N ALA A 55 -1.67 3.85 2.64
CA ALA A 55 -2.37 5.13 2.62
C ALA A 55 -2.33 5.83 1.24
N ARG A 56 -1.21 5.70 0.51
CA ARG A 56 -1.10 6.25 -0.85
C ARG A 56 -1.95 5.48 -1.84
N VAL A 57 -1.99 4.16 -1.74
CA VAL A 57 -2.88 3.31 -2.57
C VAL A 57 -4.33 3.73 -2.38
N TYR A 58 -4.80 3.89 -1.13
CA TYR A 58 -6.16 4.39 -0.87
C TYR A 58 -6.42 5.79 -1.42
N THR A 59 -5.41 6.66 -1.39
CA THR A 59 -5.53 8.00 -1.99
C THR A 59 -5.72 7.91 -3.50
N LEU A 60 -4.97 7.04 -4.18
CA LEU A 60 -5.09 6.83 -5.63
C LEU A 60 -6.42 6.20 -6.02
N ILE A 61 -6.90 5.21 -5.25
CA ILE A 61 -8.24 4.63 -5.44
C ILE A 61 -9.29 5.74 -5.37
N GLY A 62 -9.25 6.56 -4.31
CA GLY A 62 -10.19 7.67 -4.15
C GLY A 62 -10.08 8.76 -5.22
N GLN A 63 -8.90 8.95 -5.82
CA GLN A 63 -8.71 9.86 -6.96
C GLN A 63 -9.37 9.29 -8.23
N LYS A 64 -9.11 8.02 -8.55
CA LYS A 64 -9.71 7.34 -9.72
C LYS A 64 -11.24 7.28 -9.62
N SER A 65 -11.78 6.92 -8.46
CA SER A 65 -13.24 6.90 -8.28
C SER A 65 -13.89 8.29 -8.45
N LYS A 66 -13.18 9.38 -8.11
CA LYS A 66 -13.69 10.75 -8.34
C LYS A 66 -13.60 11.17 -9.80
N GLU A 67 -12.58 10.70 -10.52
CA GLU A 67 -12.40 10.95 -11.95
C GLU A 67 -13.47 10.21 -12.77
N GLU A 68 -13.78 8.96 -12.39
CA GLU A 68 -14.87 8.17 -12.96
C GLU A 68 -16.26 8.75 -12.67
N ALA A 69 -16.49 9.29 -11.46
CA ALA A 69 -17.78 9.87 -11.09
C ALA A 69 -18.01 11.31 -11.62
N GLY A 70 -16.95 11.97 -12.11
CA GLY A 70 -16.99 13.32 -12.65
C GLY A 70 -17.05 13.38 -14.18
N SER A 71 -17.04 12.22 -14.86
CA SER A 71 -17.19 12.06 -16.31
C SER A 71 -18.60 11.58 -16.66
#